data_AF-A0A820X0S2-F1
#
_entry.id   AF-A0A820X0S2-F1
#
_cell.length_a   1.000
_cell.length_b   1.000
_cell.length_c   1.000
_cell.angle_alpha   90.00
_cell.angle_beta   90.00
_cell.angle_gamma   90.00
#
_symmetry.space_group_name_H-M   'P 1'
#
loop_
_entity.id
_entity.type
_entity.pdbx_description
1 polymer ?
#
loop_
_entity_poly.entity_id
_entity_poly.type
_entity_poly.pdbx_seq_one_letter_code
_entity_poly.pdbx_strand_id
1 'polypeptide(L)'
;TFQSQLQTLLDRPPHLRFLQINQNESLPLQISLFQYTSKSVHVLDLQNCNYSFNEEECMKLCHSPLGIQCEILSINVKNRESINIFVKYMTNLRALHIKYEDKTFNQRSTSEENANDEFRDENIDDSDELIHWLEDHLLST
;
A
#
# COMPACT_ATOMS: atom_id res chain seq x y z
N THR A 1 3.21 -27.34 9.09
CA THR A 1 4.13 -26.32 8.53
C THR A 1 3.75 -24.95 9.08
N PHE A 2 4.61 -23.94 8.98
CA PHE A 2 4.31 -22.58 9.43
C PHE A 2 2.97 -22.07 8.86
N GLN A 3 2.68 -22.38 7.59
CA GLN A 3 1.44 -21.97 6.93
C GLN A 3 0.17 -22.53 7.60
N SER A 4 0.16 -23.81 7.98
CA SER A 4 -1.01 -24.41 8.65
C SER A 4 -1.27 -23.80 10.02
N GLN A 5 -0.21 -23.37 10.71
CA GLN A 5 -0.34 -22.75 12.03
C GLN A 5 -0.92 -21.33 11.93
N LEU A 6 -0.48 -20.57 10.93
CA LEU A 6 -1.01 -19.22 10.69
C LEU A 6 -2.47 -19.24 10.27
N GLN A 7 -2.87 -20.14 9.37
CA GLN A 7 -4.29 -20.32 9.00
C GLN A 7 -5.15 -20.68 10.23
N THR A 8 -4.68 -21.63 11.05
CA THR A 8 -5.37 -21.99 12.31
C THR A 8 -5.52 -20.81 13.26
N LEU A 9 -4.51 -19.92 13.30
CA LEU A 9 -4.53 -18.73 14.13
C LEU A 9 -5.49 -17.66 13.59
N LEU A 10 -5.65 -17.55 12.27
CA LEU A 10 -6.61 -16.67 11.62
C LEU A 10 -8.06 -17.16 11.74
N ASP A 11 -8.28 -18.48 11.83
CA ASP A 11 -9.61 -19.09 11.91
C ASP A 11 -10.18 -19.14 13.34
N ARG A 12 -9.32 -19.15 14.36
CA ARG A 12 -9.74 -19.25 15.77
C ARG A 12 -10.50 -18.03 16.31
N PRO A 13 -10.03 -16.79 16.09
CA PRO A 13 -10.67 -15.62 16.67
C PRO A 13 -11.87 -15.16 15.82
N PRO A 14 -13.10 -15.26 16.33
CA PRO A 14 -14.30 -14.86 15.59
C PRO A 14 -14.37 -13.35 15.30
N HIS A 15 -13.50 -12.55 15.93
CA HIS A 15 -13.51 -11.09 15.88
C HIS A 15 -12.15 -10.47 15.51
N LEU A 16 -11.25 -11.24 14.89
CA LEU A 16 -9.99 -10.70 14.40
C LEU A 16 -10.23 -9.83 13.16
N ARG A 17 -10.54 -8.55 13.39
CA ARG A 17 -10.81 -7.58 12.34
C ARG A 17 -9.56 -7.00 11.70
N PHE A 18 -8.47 -6.98 12.46
CA PHE A 18 -7.25 -6.28 12.11
C PHE A 18 -6.10 -7.28 12.02
N LEU A 19 -5.42 -7.29 10.87
CA LEU A 19 -4.20 -8.06 10.66
C LEU A 19 -3.09 -7.09 10.27
N GLN A 20 -2.07 -7.00 11.12
CA GLN A 20 -0.86 -6.24 10.86
C GLN A 20 0.32 -7.19 10.70
N ILE A 21 1.10 -6.97 9.64
CA ILE A 21 2.30 -7.75 9.37
C ILE A 21 3.52 -6.85 9.54
N ASN A 22 4.25 -7.10 10.62
CA ASN A 22 5.49 -6.39 10.92
C ASN A 22 6.67 -7.27 10.54
N GLN A 23 7.49 -6.80 9.62
CA GLN A 23 8.68 -7.50 9.16
C GLN A 23 9.85 -6.52 9.17
N ASN A 24 10.81 -6.77 10.07
CA ASN A 24 11.94 -5.86 10.29
C ASN A 24 12.99 -5.94 9.17
N GLU A 25 13.12 -7.11 8.54
CA GLU A 25 14.06 -7.31 7.44
C GLU A 25 13.38 -6.99 6.11
N SER A 26 14.09 -6.27 5.23
CA SER A 26 13.71 -5.99 3.84
C SER A 26 13.80 -7.26 2.97
N LEU A 27 13.18 -8.34 3.41
CA LEU A 27 12.98 -9.54 2.63
C LEU A 27 11.63 -9.43 1.92
N PRO A 28 11.47 -10.05 0.73
CA PRO A 28 10.20 -10.07 0.05
C PRO A 28 9.12 -10.59 1.00
N LEU A 29 8.00 -9.86 1.10
CA LEU A 29 6.85 -10.40 1.81
C LEU A 29 6.53 -11.75 1.18
N GLN A 30 6.41 -12.79 2.00
CA GLN A 30 6.06 -14.09 1.45
C GLN A 30 4.66 -14.00 0.85
N ILE A 31 4.57 -14.01 -0.48
CA ILE A 31 3.32 -13.98 -1.26
C ILE A 31 2.36 -15.10 -0.85
N SER A 32 2.86 -16.14 -0.17
CA SER A 32 2.04 -17.16 0.51
C SER A 32 1.02 -16.57 1.47
N LEU A 33 1.23 -15.35 1.98
CA LEU A 33 0.26 -14.62 2.79
C LEU A 33 -1.05 -14.36 2.05
N PHE A 34 -1.00 -14.22 0.73
CA PHE A 34 -2.17 -14.01 -0.12
C PHE A 34 -3.00 -15.28 -0.33
N GLN A 35 -2.56 -16.42 0.20
CA GLN A 35 -3.31 -17.68 0.16
C GLN A 35 -4.16 -17.89 1.41
N TYR A 36 -3.90 -17.13 2.49
CA TYR A 36 -4.66 -17.28 3.72
C TYR A 36 -6.07 -16.73 3.56
N THR A 37 -6.96 -17.39 4.30
CA THR A 37 -8.36 -17.01 4.39
C THR A 37 -8.66 -16.62 5.83
N SER A 38 -9.53 -15.65 6.02
CA SER A 38 -10.15 -15.37 7.30
C SER A 38 -11.47 -14.71 6.99
N LYS A 39 -12.57 -15.00 7.67
CA LYS A 39 -13.83 -14.28 7.39
C LYS A 39 -13.97 -12.99 8.20
N SER A 40 -13.11 -12.80 9.20
CA SER A 40 -13.22 -11.72 10.18
C SER A 40 -12.28 -10.56 9.89
N VAL A 41 -11.20 -10.77 9.14
CA VAL A 41 -10.19 -9.74 8.84
C VAL A 41 -10.69 -8.79 7.75
N HIS A 42 -10.90 -7.53 8.12
CA HIS A 42 -11.33 -6.47 7.19
C HIS A 42 -10.30 -5.35 7.08
N VAL A 43 -9.31 -5.31 7.96
CA VAL A 43 -8.24 -4.33 7.95
C VAL A 43 -6.91 -5.05 7.80
N LEU A 44 -6.16 -4.65 6.77
CA LEU A 44 -4.85 -5.19 6.46
C LEU A 44 -3.80 -4.07 6.51
N ASP A 45 -2.87 -4.18 7.44
CA ASP A 45 -1.74 -3.25 7.57
C ASP A 45 -0.42 -3.92 7.20
N LEU A 46 0.13 -3.47 6.07
CA LEU A 46 1.39 -3.89 5.47
C LEU A 46 2.39 -2.73 5.38
N GLN A 47 2.16 -1.58 6.02
CA GLN A 47 3.13 -0.47 5.92
C GLN A 47 4.43 -0.77 6.67
N ASN A 48 4.37 -1.65 7.66
CA ASN A 48 5.48 -1.97 8.55
C ASN A 48 6.25 -3.24 8.13
N CYS A 49 6.02 -3.77 6.92
CA CYS A 49 6.73 -4.96 6.43
C CYS A 49 8.03 -4.67 5.68
N ASN A 50 8.58 -3.44 5.78
CA ASN A 50 9.82 -3.00 5.12
C ASN A 50 9.95 -3.49 3.66
N TYR A 51 8.82 -3.52 2.95
CA TYR A 51 8.69 -4.06 1.61
C TYR A 51 7.76 -3.16 0.79
N SER A 52 8.19 -2.81 -0.41
CA SER A 52 7.39 -2.03 -1.37
C SER A 52 6.87 -2.97 -2.45
N PHE A 53 5.55 -3.03 -2.59
CA PHE A 53 4.87 -3.91 -3.53
C PHE A 53 4.96 -3.36 -4.95
N ASN A 54 5.28 -4.23 -5.90
CA ASN A 54 5.17 -3.90 -7.33
C ASN A 54 3.74 -4.12 -7.84
N GLU A 55 3.50 -3.72 -9.10
CA GLU A 55 2.18 -3.82 -9.75
C GLU A 55 1.59 -5.25 -9.75
N GLU A 56 2.40 -6.25 -10.10
CA GLU A 56 1.98 -7.65 -10.16
C GLU A 56 1.57 -8.17 -8.78
N GLU A 57 2.31 -7.80 -7.74
CA GLU A 57 2.03 -8.19 -6.35
C GLU A 57 0.78 -7.50 -5.82
N CYS A 58 0.57 -6.22 -6.15
CA CYS A 58 -0.64 -5.48 -5.82
C CYS A 58 -1.86 -6.15 -6.47
N MET A 59 -1.73 -6.58 -7.73
CA MET A 59 -2.80 -7.29 -8.43
C MET A 59 -3.08 -8.67 -7.80
N LYS A 60 -2.04 -9.40 -7.39
CA LYS A 60 -2.20 -10.67 -6.64
C LYS A 60 -2.91 -10.44 -5.31
N LEU A 61 -2.57 -9.37 -4.59
CA LEU A 61 -3.22 -9.01 -3.34
C LEU A 61 -4.71 -8.71 -3.55
N CYS A 62 -5.09 -7.94 -4.58
CA CYS A 62 -6.50 -7.63 -4.87
C CYS A 62 -7.35 -8.88 -5.08
N HIS A 63 -6.80 -9.91 -5.71
CA HIS A 63 -7.49 -11.17 -5.97
C HIS A 63 -7.34 -12.21 -4.84
N SER A 64 -6.59 -11.88 -3.79
CA SER A 64 -6.42 -12.77 -2.64
C SER A 64 -7.70 -12.81 -1.78
N PRO A 65 -7.94 -13.89 -1.03
CA PRO A 65 -9.09 -13.96 -0.14
C PRO A 65 -9.13 -12.82 0.89
N LEU A 66 -7.98 -12.42 1.42
CA LEU A 66 -7.88 -11.28 2.34
C LEU A 66 -8.12 -9.95 1.63
N GLY A 67 -7.63 -9.79 0.40
CA GLY A 67 -7.80 -8.57 -0.39
C GLY A 67 -9.25 -8.34 -0.82
N ILE A 68 -9.96 -9.39 -1.24
CA ILE A 68 -11.35 -9.29 -1.71
C ILE A 68 -12.27 -8.71 -0.64
N GLN A 69 -12.08 -9.07 0.62
CA GLN A 69 -12.91 -8.64 1.75
C GLN A 69 -12.31 -7.44 2.52
N CYS A 70 -11.15 -6.96 2.10
CA CYS A 70 -10.46 -5.86 2.76
C CYS A 70 -11.27 -4.58 2.61
N GLU A 71 -11.57 -3.94 3.73
CA GLU A 71 -12.21 -2.62 3.77
C GLU A 71 -11.18 -1.51 3.99
N ILE A 72 -10.08 -1.79 4.69
CA ILE A 72 -9.04 -0.81 4.99
C ILE A 72 -7.69 -1.41 4.68
N LEU A 73 -6.98 -0.85 3.71
CA LEU A 73 -5.65 -1.28 3.32
C LEU A 73 -4.62 -0.20 3.65
N SER A 74 -3.56 -0.59 4.38
CA SER A 74 -2.36 0.24 4.55
C SER A 74 -1.18 -0.49 3.91
N ILE A 75 -0.49 0.12 2.93
CA ILE A 75 0.52 -0.57 2.12
C ILE A 75 1.60 0.38 1.58
N ASN A 76 2.82 -0.13 1.36
CA ASN A 76 3.88 0.60 0.66
C ASN A 76 3.97 0.12 -0.81
N VAL A 77 4.02 1.01 -1.79
CA VAL A 77 4.05 0.62 -3.22
C VAL A 77 5.22 1.26 -3.96
N LYS A 78 5.72 0.56 -4.98
CA LYS A 78 6.81 1.03 -5.86
C LYS A 78 6.35 1.94 -6.99
N ASN A 79 5.08 1.85 -7.38
CA ASN A 79 4.53 2.48 -8.59
C ASN A 79 3.18 3.14 -8.28
N ARG A 80 2.96 4.38 -8.75
CA ARG A 80 1.69 5.11 -8.59
C ARG A 80 0.54 4.37 -9.27
N GLU A 81 0.82 3.64 -10.35
CA GLU A 81 -0.13 2.79 -11.06
C GLU A 81 -0.73 1.70 -10.15
N SER A 82 -0.03 1.30 -9.09
CA SER A 82 -0.53 0.31 -8.12
C SER A 82 -1.73 0.84 -7.33
N ILE A 83 -1.87 2.15 -7.17
CA ILE A 83 -3.02 2.80 -6.52
C ILE A 83 -4.30 2.48 -7.31
N ASN A 84 -4.21 2.56 -8.64
CA ASN A 84 -5.34 2.36 -9.54
C ASN A 84 -5.82 0.92 -9.50
N ILE A 85 -4.89 0.00 -9.32
CA ILE A 85 -5.20 -1.42 -9.15
C ILE A 85 -6.05 -1.63 -7.90
N PHE A 86 -5.71 -1.01 -6.76
CA PHE A 86 -6.53 -1.15 -5.56
C PHE A 86 -7.92 -0.56 -5.72
N VAL A 87 -8.01 0.68 -6.23
CA VAL A 87 -9.31 1.35 -6.39
C VAL A 87 -10.21 0.59 -7.37
N LYS A 88 -9.65 0.06 -8.46
CA LYS A 88 -10.40 -0.66 -9.48
C LYS A 88 -10.86 -2.06 -9.04
N TYR A 89 -10.02 -2.80 -8.30
CA TYR A 89 -10.24 -4.22 -8.08
C TYR A 89 -10.66 -4.58 -6.65
N MET A 90 -10.40 -3.75 -5.64
CA MET A 90 -10.86 -3.98 -4.26
C MET A 90 -12.21 -3.31 -4.02
N THR A 91 -13.29 -3.95 -4.45
CA THR A 91 -14.66 -3.39 -4.42
C THR A 91 -15.20 -3.10 -3.02
N ASN A 92 -14.64 -3.73 -1.98
CA ASN A 92 -15.02 -3.51 -0.59
C ASN A 92 -14.17 -2.44 0.10
N LEU A 93 -13.17 -1.87 -0.59
CA LEU A 93 -12.24 -0.91 -0.02
C LEU A 93 -12.95 0.40 0.30
N ARG A 94 -12.79 0.86 1.54
CA ARG A 94 -13.34 2.10 2.10
C ARG A 94 -12.26 3.10 2.45
N ALA A 95 -11.08 2.62 2.83
CA ALA A 95 -9.93 3.46 3.11
C ALA A 95 -8.64 2.82 2.57
N LEU A 96 -7.79 3.66 2.01
CA LEU A 96 -6.52 3.26 1.41
C LEU A 96 -5.42 4.21 1.90
N HIS A 97 -4.46 3.67 2.65
CA HIS A 97 -3.30 4.41 3.16
C HIS A 97 -2.05 3.93 2.45
N ILE A 98 -1.51 4.75 1.56
CA ILE A 98 -0.36 4.39 0.73
C ILE A 98 0.88 5.17 1.17
N LYS A 99 2.03 4.48 1.20
CA LYS A 99 3.33 5.13 1.14
C LYS A 99 4.01 4.74 -0.16
N TYR A 100 4.54 5.72 -0.87
CA TYR A 100 5.20 5.50 -2.14
C TYR A 100 6.72 5.61 -1.97
N GLU A 101 7.47 4.68 -2.56
CA GLU A 101 8.93 4.73 -2.56
C GLU A 101 9.41 5.59 -3.75
N ASP A 102 9.25 6.91 -3.67
CA ASP A 102 9.73 7.79 -4.74
C ASP A 102 11.25 7.90 -4.71
N LYS A 103 11.90 7.17 -5.62
CA LYS A 103 13.36 7.25 -5.78
C LYS A 103 13.79 8.51 -6.52
N THR A 104 12.87 9.28 -7.11
CA THR A 104 13.23 10.44 -7.94
C THR A 104 13.45 11.73 -7.16
N PHE A 105 13.02 11.80 -5.89
CA PHE A 105 13.12 13.05 -5.12
C PHE A 105 14.49 13.32 -4.48
N ASN A 106 15.36 12.31 -4.34
CA ASN A 106 16.65 12.48 -3.65
C ASN A 106 17.83 12.87 -4.57
N GLN A 107 17.59 13.19 -5.85
CA GLN A 107 18.66 13.62 -6.76
C GLN A 107 18.72 15.13 -7.03
N ARG A 108 17.81 15.94 -6.47
CA ARG A 108 17.85 17.40 -6.67
C ARG A 108 18.55 18.20 -5.56
N SER A 109 18.96 17.57 -4.45
CA SER A 109 19.51 18.30 -3.29
C SER A 109 21.03 18.24 -3.13
N THR A 110 21.79 17.74 -4.11
CA THR A 110 23.28 17.66 -4.01
C THR A 110 24.05 18.21 -5.21
N SER A 111 23.44 19.04 -6.05
CA SER A 111 24.20 19.73 -7.11
C SER A 111 23.72 21.15 -7.31
N GLU A 112 23.78 21.98 -6.27
CA GLU A 112 23.72 23.45 -6.39
C GLU A 112 24.26 24.13 -5.11
N GLU A 113 25.50 23.81 -4.73
CA GLU A 113 26.34 24.84 -4.12
C GLU A 113 26.86 25.71 -5.27
N ASN A 114 26.13 26.77 -5.62
CA ASN A 114 26.67 28.10 -5.94
C ASN A 114 25.59 29.07 -6.45
N ALA A 115 25.58 30.24 -5.80
CA ALA A 115 25.01 31.53 -6.19
C ALA A 115 23.52 31.80 -5.87
N ASN A 116 23.34 32.61 -4.81
CA ASN A 116 22.39 33.72 -4.66
C ASN A 116 21.27 33.84 -5.71
N ASP A 117 20.00 33.76 -5.30
CA ASP A 117 19.15 34.94 -5.06
C ASP A 117 17.75 34.45 -4.62
N GLU A 118 16.95 35.35 -4.08
CA GLU A 118 15.53 35.20 -3.71
C GLU A 118 14.75 34.28 -4.66
N PHE A 119 13.92 33.36 -4.11
CA PHE A 119 12.49 33.23 -4.44
C PHE A 119 11.86 31.97 -3.80
N ARG A 120 10.83 32.24 -2.99
CA ARG A 120 9.63 31.43 -2.67
C ARG A 120 9.76 29.92 -2.49
N ASP A 121 9.62 29.55 -1.22
CA ASP A 121 9.15 28.28 -0.69
C ASP A 121 7.75 27.94 -1.26
N GLU A 122 7.71 27.35 -2.45
CA GLU A 122 6.55 26.59 -2.93
C GLU A 122 6.68 25.16 -2.39
N ASN A 123 6.31 24.99 -1.12
CA ASN A 123 5.78 23.72 -0.62
C ASN A 123 4.48 23.44 -1.40
N ILE A 124 4.61 22.89 -2.60
CA ILE A 124 3.51 22.23 -3.28
C ILE A 124 3.24 20.98 -2.46
N ASP A 125 2.12 20.99 -1.75
CA ASP A 125 1.62 19.85 -0.99
C ASP A 125 1.35 18.73 -2.00
N ASP A 126 2.24 17.73 -2.09
CA ASP A 126 2.12 16.58 -3.01
C ASP A 126 0.79 15.81 -2.83
N SER A 127 0.09 16.05 -1.72
CA SER A 127 -1.28 15.61 -1.49
C SER A 127 -2.24 16.14 -2.58
N ASP A 128 -2.04 17.37 -3.04
CA ASP A 128 -2.92 18.04 -4.02
C ASP A 128 -2.77 17.41 -5.43
N GLU A 129 -1.57 16.96 -5.82
CA GLU A 129 -1.39 16.30 -7.12
C GLU A 129 -2.02 14.89 -7.15
N LEU A 130 -1.99 14.18 -6.02
CA LEU A 130 -2.68 12.90 -5.90
C LEU A 130 -4.19 13.09 -5.90
N ILE A 131 -4.69 14.11 -5.19
CA ILE A 131 -6.12 14.45 -5.13
C ILE A 131 -6.62 14.84 -6.53
N HIS A 132 -5.96 15.76 -7.23
CA HIS A 132 -6.36 16.16 -8.57
C HIS A 132 -6.36 15.00 -9.57
N TRP A 133 -5.37 14.11 -9.47
CA TRP A 133 -5.33 12.92 -10.31
C TRP A 133 -6.49 11.95 -10.02
N LEU A 134 -6.82 11.75 -8.74
CA LEU A 134 -7.95 10.91 -8.32
C LEU A 134 -9.28 11.51 -8.79
N GLU A 135 -9.44 12.84 -8.71
CA GLU A 135 -10.60 13.55 -9.23
C GLU A 135 -10.76 13.33 -10.73
N ASP A 136 -9.69 13.49 -11.51
CA ASP A 136 -9.72 13.33 -12.96
C ASP A 136 -10.04 11.88 -13.41
N HIS A 137 -9.62 10.87 -12.65
CA HIS A 137 -9.71 9.47 -13.07
C HIS A 137 -10.85 8.68 -12.42
N LEU A 138 -11.40 9.13 -11.29
CA LEU A 138 -12.49 8.44 -10.59
C LEU A 138 -13.85 9.11 -10.77
N LEU A 139 -13.90 10.40 -11.12
CA LEU A 139 -15.17 11.12 -11.36
C LEU A 139 -15.62 11.06 -12.83
N SER A 140 -14.79 10.52 -13.74
CA SER A 140 -15.07 10.44 -15.18
C SER A 140 -15.83 9.17 -15.61
N THR A 141 -16.20 8.29 -14.67
CA THR A 141 -16.95 7.03 -14.90
C THR A 141 -18.33 7.06 -14.28
#